data_AF-A0A1Q8RRB8-F1
#
_entry.id   AF-A0A1Q8RRB8-F1
#
_cell.length_a   1.000
_cell.length_b   1.000
_cell.length_c   1.000
_cell.angle_alpha   90.00
_cell.angle_beta   90.00
_cell.angle_gamma   90.00
#
_symmetry.space_group_name_H-M   'P 1'
#
loop_
_entity.id
_entity.type
_entity.pdbx_description
1 polymer ?
#
loop_
_entity_poly.entity_id
_entity_poly.type
_entity_poly.pdbx_seq_one_letter_code
_entity_poly.pdbx_strand_id
1 'polypeptide(L)'
;MAAIAMGAQPLRMTSLLPRISSPFLAQSTRIFSLYTRQVTQQFLPTLSFALPAVHLNIPAWLGGIWESILRAVPKKKTSHSKKRHRQMAGKALQDVKSLCKCPACGQTKRQHVVCPHCLSKIKDIWTKENSSGRFV
;
A
#
# COMPACT_ATOMS: atom_id res chain seq x y z
N MET A 1 68.64 -4.62 -25.16
CA MET A 1 67.58 -5.34 -25.90
C MET A 1 67.32 -6.65 -25.17
N ALA A 2 66.27 -6.73 -24.36
CA ALA A 2 65.88 -7.96 -23.68
C ALA A 2 64.39 -8.20 -23.97
N ALA A 3 64.09 -9.32 -24.63
CA ALA A 3 62.74 -9.70 -25.04
C ALA A 3 62.01 -10.38 -23.87
N ILE A 4 60.79 -9.94 -23.58
CA ILE A 4 59.90 -10.58 -22.61
C ILE A 4 58.86 -11.37 -23.41
N ALA A 5 58.86 -12.69 -23.22
CA ALA A 5 57.92 -13.62 -23.83
C ALA A 5 56.54 -13.51 -23.16
N MET A 6 55.50 -13.32 -23.97
CA MET A 6 54.10 -13.36 -23.53
C MET A 6 53.62 -14.81 -23.43
N GLY A 7 53.38 -15.29 -22.21
CA GLY A 7 52.66 -16.54 -21.96
C GLY A 7 51.16 -16.29 -21.91
N ALA A 8 50.41 -16.84 -22.86
CA ALA A 8 48.95 -16.87 -22.83
C ALA A 8 48.46 -17.96 -21.87
N GLN A 9 47.65 -17.59 -20.88
CA GLN A 9 46.96 -18.53 -20.00
C GLN A 9 45.49 -18.69 -20.45
N PRO A 10 44.95 -19.93 -20.52
CA PRO A 10 43.56 -20.15 -20.88
C PRO A 10 42.63 -19.86 -19.70
N LEU A 11 41.57 -19.10 -19.97
CA LEU A 11 40.47 -18.83 -19.04
C LEU A 11 39.70 -20.13 -18.74
N ARG A 12 39.83 -20.65 -17.53
CA ARG A 12 38.96 -21.73 -17.02
C ARG A 12 37.66 -21.15 -16.50
N MET A 13 36.57 -21.29 -17.26
CA MET A 13 35.21 -21.07 -16.76
C MET A 13 34.77 -22.30 -15.97
N THR A 14 34.66 -22.14 -14.65
CA THR A 14 33.98 -23.10 -13.77
C THR A 14 32.48 -22.86 -13.82
N SER A 15 31.74 -23.81 -14.37
CA SER A 15 30.28 -23.83 -14.38
C SER A 15 29.74 -24.25 -13.00
N LEU A 16 29.14 -23.31 -12.28
CA LEU A 16 28.35 -23.59 -11.08
C LEU A 16 26.88 -23.72 -11.48
N LEU A 17 26.45 -24.94 -11.81
CA LEU A 17 25.03 -25.26 -11.90
C LEU A 17 24.53 -25.67 -10.50
N PRO A 18 23.46 -25.05 -9.96
CA PRO A 18 22.88 -25.48 -8.71
C PRO A 18 22.09 -26.77 -8.95
N ARG A 19 22.47 -27.82 -8.22
CA ARG A 19 21.72 -29.08 -8.11
C ARG A 19 20.49 -28.84 -7.24
N ILE A 20 19.37 -28.47 -7.85
CA ILE A 20 18.08 -28.38 -7.18
C ILE A 20 17.52 -29.80 -7.09
N SER A 21 17.72 -30.45 -5.95
CA SER A 21 17.00 -31.67 -5.58
C SER A 21 15.61 -31.28 -5.07
N SER A 22 14.57 -31.61 -5.81
CA SER A 22 13.18 -31.50 -5.41
C SER A 22 12.70 -32.83 -4.80
N PRO A 23 12.27 -32.85 -3.54
CA PRO A 23 11.29 -33.82 -3.09
C PRO A 23 10.14 -33.08 -2.42
N PHE A 24 8.99 -32.96 -3.09
CA PHE A 24 7.65 -33.00 -2.46
C PHE A 24 6.57 -32.76 -3.52
N LEU A 25 6.37 -33.73 -4.40
CA LEU A 25 5.09 -33.89 -5.10
C LEU A 25 4.36 -35.08 -4.48
N ALA A 26 3.88 -34.90 -3.27
CA ALA A 26 2.83 -35.75 -2.72
C ALA A 26 2.13 -35.00 -1.58
N GLN A 27 0.80 -35.08 -1.58
CA GLN A 27 -0.14 -34.59 -0.55
C GLN A 27 -0.51 -33.10 -0.60
N SER A 28 -1.60 -32.79 -1.31
CA SER A 28 -2.84 -32.34 -0.67
C SER A 28 -3.87 -31.93 -1.72
N THR A 29 -4.66 -32.89 -2.20
CA THR A 29 -5.84 -32.64 -3.04
C THR A 29 -7.01 -33.46 -2.50
N ARG A 30 -7.46 -33.19 -1.27
CA ARG A 30 -8.64 -33.87 -0.70
C ARG A 30 -9.48 -33.01 0.26
N ILE A 31 -9.40 -31.67 0.26
CA ILE A 31 -10.20 -30.85 1.22
C ILE A 31 -10.85 -29.62 0.57
N PHE A 32 -11.32 -29.69 -0.69
CA PHE A 32 -12.08 -28.58 -1.30
C PHE A 32 -13.24 -29.02 -2.21
N SER A 33 -13.78 -30.23 -2.03
CA SER A 33 -14.86 -30.76 -2.88
C SER A 33 -16.22 -30.95 -2.20
N LEU A 34 -16.40 -30.57 -0.92
CA LEU A 34 -17.66 -30.84 -0.20
C LEU A 34 -18.52 -29.61 0.12
N TYR A 35 -18.25 -28.44 -0.46
CA TYR A 35 -19.02 -27.22 -0.17
C TYR A 35 -19.81 -26.62 -1.34
N THR A 36 -19.96 -27.31 -2.48
CA THR A 36 -20.69 -26.76 -3.64
C THR A 36 -21.98 -27.49 -4.00
N ARG A 37 -22.50 -28.39 -3.15
CA ARG A 37 -23.61 -29.27 -3.54
C ARG A 37 -24.86 -29.22 -2.68
N GLN A 38 -25.14 -28.10 -2.00
CA GLN A 38 -26.44 -27.90 -1.33
C GLN A 38 -26.87 -26.42 -1.28
N VAL A 39 -27.06 -25.77 -2.43
CA VAL A 39 -27.96 -24.60 -2.50
C VAL A 39 -28.80 -24.70 -3.78
N THR A 40 -29.60 -25.76 -3.86
CA THR A 40 -30.79 -25.81 -4.73
C THR A 40 -32.01 -25.82 -3.82
N GLN A 41 -32.31 -24.67 -3.21
CA GLN A 41 -33.64 -24.43 -2.67
C GLN A 41 -34.45 -23.67 -3.71
N GLN A 42 -35.09 -24.44 -4.58
CA GLN A 42 -36.23 -23.99 -5.37
C GLN A 42 -37.45 -23.95 -4.45
N PHE A 43 -37.62 -22.88 -3.69
CA PHE A 43 -38.89 -22.58 -3.03
C PHE A 43 -39.05 -21.06 -2.96
N LEU A 44 -39.37 -20.46 -4.11
CA LEU A 44 -40.01 -19.16 -4.15
C LEU A 44 -41.45 -19.40 -4.60
N PRO A 45 -42.47 -19.23 -3.72
CA PRO A 45 -43.84 -19.18 -4.17
C PRO A 45 -43.95 -17.99 -5.13
N THR A 46 -44.51 -18.23 -6.32
CA THR A 46 -44.85 -17.18 -7.28
C THR A 46 -45.98 -16.34 -6.71
N LEU A 47 -45.66 -15.45 -5.79
CA LEU A 47 -46.49 -14.31 -5.49
C LEU A 47 -46.40 -13.37 -6.70
N SER A 48 -47.41 -13.46 -7.55
CA SER A 48 -47.69 -12.46 -8.58
C SER A 48 -48.03 -11.14 -7.89
N PHE A 49 -47.01 -10.45 -7.41
CA PHE A 49 -47.11 -9.02 -7.18
C PHE A 49 -47.31 -8.40 -8.56
N ALA A 50 -48.54 -7.97 -8.84
CA ALA A 50 -48.81 -7.03 -9.90
C ALA A 50 -48.05 -5.75 -9.55
N LEU A 51 -46.79 -5.66 -9.97
CA LEU A 51 -46.00 -4.45 -9.88
C LEU A 51 -46.69 -3.45 -10.82
N PRO A 52 -47.31 -2.36 -10.30
CA PRO A 52 -47.73 -1.29 -11.19
C PRO A 52 -46.49 -0.86 -11.95
N ALA A 53 -46.58 -0.81 -13.27
CA ALA A 53 -45.51 -0.35 -14.12
C ALA A 53 -45.08 1.04 -13.63
N VAL A 54 -44.01 1.10 -12.84
CA VAL A 54 -43.43 2.36 -12.38
C VAL A 54 -42.82 2.96 -13.63
N HIS A 55 -43.61 3.80 -14.30
CA HIS A 55 -43.12 4.61 -15.40
C HIS A 55 -42.22 5.68 -14.76
N LEU A 56 -40.95 5.31 -14.58
CA LEU A 56 -39.89 6.23 -14.19
C LEU A 56 -39.81 7.27 -15.31
N ASN A 57 -40.54 8.38 -15.17
CA ASN A 57 -40.32 9.58 -15.96
C ASN A 57 -38.99 10.17 -15.51
N ILE A 58 -37.90 9.49 -15.88
CA ILE A 58 -36.55 9.95 -15.66
C ILE A 58 -36.40 11.11 -16.65
N PRO A 59 -36.36 12.36 -16.18
CA PRO A 59 -36.30 13.49 -17.07
C PRO A 59 -35.03 13.41 -17.91
N ALA A 60 -35.11 13.79 -19.19
CA ALA A 60 -34.10 13.51 -20.22
C ALA A 60 -32.67 14.01 -19.86
N TRP A 61 -32.54 14.94 -18.91
CA TRP A 61 -31.26 15.41 -18.40
C TRP A 61 -30.54 14.40 -17.49
N LEU A 62 -31.25 13.47 -16.84
CA LEU A 62 -30.65 12.37 -16.07
C LEU A 62 -30.09 11.26 -16.98
N GLY A 63 -30.62 11.11 -18.20
CA GLY A 63 -30.15 10.09 -19.16
C GLY A 63 -28.65 10.23 -19.48
N GLY A 64 -28.16 11.47 -19.60
CA GLY A 64 -26.74 11.75 -19.82
C GLY A 64 -25.83 11.41 -18.63
N ILE A 65 -26.36 11.48 -17.41
CA ILE A 65 -25.64 11.15 -16.17
C ILE A 65 -25.44 9.63 -16.09
N TRP A 66 -26.46 8.84 -16.44
CA TRP A 66 -26.36 7.38 -16.46
C TRP A 66 -25.39 6.86 -17.53
N GLU A 67 -25.40 7.43 -18.74
CA GLU A 67 -24.42 7.10 -19.79
C GLU A 67 -22.99 7.45 -19.36
N SER A 68 -22.78 8.61 -18.71
CA SER A 68 -21.47 9.01 -18.19
C SER A 68 -20.95 8.05 -17.12
N ILE A 69 -21.81 7.61 -16.20
CA ILE A 69 -21.42 6.69 -15.13
C ILE A 69 -21.08 5.31 -15.70
N LEU A 70 -21.92 4.78 -16.60
CA LEU A 70 -21.67 3.50 -17.24
C LEU A 70 -20.39 3.52 -18.10
N ARG A 71 -20.03 4.67 -18.64
CA ARG A 71 -18.84 4.87 -19.50
C ARG A 71 -17.58 5.32 -18.75
N ALA A 72 -17.69 5.74 -17.49
CA ALA A 72 -16.56 6.17 -16.65
C ALA A 72 -15.70 5.01 -16.09
N VAL A 73 -16.02 3.76 -16.42
CA VAL A 73 -15.22 2.59 -15.99
C VAL A 73 -13.92 2.51 -16.80
N PRO A 74 -12.76 2.29 -16.14
CA PRO A 74 -11.50 2.06 -16.84
C PRO A 74 -11.62 0.94 -17.88
N LYS A 75 -11.48 1.26 -19.16
CA LYS A 75 -11.63 0.29 -20.25
C LYS A 75 -10.61 -0.86 -20.17
N LYS A 76 -9.42 -0.59 -19.63
CA LYS A 76 -8.27 -1.52 -19.56
C LYS A 76 -7.48 -1.31 -18.27
N LYS A 77 -6.89 -2.40 -17.76
CA LYS A 77 -5.95 -2.38 -16.63
C LYS A 77 -4.66 -1.65 -17.03
N THR A 78 -4.15 -0.78 -16.16
CA THR A 78 -2.87 -0.09 -16.39
C THR A 78 -1.68 -1.06 -16.33
N SER A 79 -0.67 -0.87 -17.19
CA SER A 79 0.56 -1.65 -17.13
C SER A 79 1.37 -1.38 -15.85
N HIS A 80 2.23 -2.34 -15.49
CA HIS A 80 3.10 -2.21 -14.31
C HIS A 80 3.99 -0.95 -14.38
N SER A 81 4.57 -0.65 -15.55
CA SER A 81 5.38 0.55 -15.78
C SER A 81 4.57 1.84 -15.54
N LYS A 82 3.37 1.98 -16.15
CA LYS A 82 2.52 3.17 -15.95
C LYS A 82 2.09 3.35 -14.49
N LYS A 83 1.84 2.25 -13.77
CA LYS A 83 1.56 2.28 -12.33
C LYS A 83 2.78 2.78 -11.55
N ARG A 84 3.97 2.22 -11.80
CA ARG A 84 5.22 2.60 -11.12
C ARG A 84 5.59 4.06 -11.35
N HIS A 85 5.52 4.55 -12.60
CA HIS A 85 5.78 5.96 -12.90
C HIS A 85 4.81 6.89 -12.18
N ARG A 86 3.50 6.58 -12.18
CA ARG A 86 2.51 7.38 -11.46
C ARG A 86 2.73 7.37 -9.95
N GLN A 87 3.21 6.27 -9.37
CA GLN A 87 3.37 6.13 -7.93
C GLN A 87 4.70 6.69 -7.42
N MET A 88 5.79 6.50 -8.16
CA MET A 88 7.15 6.72 -7.65
C MET A 88 7.86 7.92 -8.29
N ALA A 89 7.48 8.36 -9.49
CA ALA A 89 8.14 9.51 -10.12
C ALA A 89 7.79 10.80 -9.37
N GLY A 90 8.79 11.43 -8.75
CA GLY A 90 8.64 12.71 -8.04
C GLY A 90 7.82 12.65 -6.74
N LYS A 91 7.46 11.45 -6.27
CA LYS A 91 6.65 11.23 -5.04
C LYS A 91 7.43 10.59 -3.90
N ALA A 92 8.77 10.69 -3.96
CA ALA A 92 9.61 10.21 -2.88
C ALA A 92 9.39 11.06 -1.62
N LEU A 93 9.47 10.41 -0.45
CA LEU A 93 9.49 11.11 0.83
C LEU A 93 10.74 11.99 0.86
N GLN A 94 10.56 13.29 1.10
CA GLN A 94 11.67 14.23 1.16
C GLN A 94 12.35 14.14 2.53
N ASP A 95 13.68 14.13 2.52
CA ASP A 95 14.45 14.14 3.75
C ASP A 95 14.28 15.47 4.48
N VAL A 96 13.95 15.39 5.76
CA VAL A 96 13.90 16.57 6.62
C VAL A 96 15.34 16.95 6.97
N LYS A 97 15.84 18.05 6.41
CA LYS A 97 17.21 18.55 6.68
C LYS A 97 17.28 19.53 7.85
N SER A 98 16.13 19.99 8.32
CA SER A 98 16.00 21.05 9.32
C SER A 98 16.07 20.53 10.76
N LEU A 99 17.05 19.67 11.08
CA LEU A 99 17.22 19.10 12.43
C LEU A 99 18.45 19.74 13.11
N CYS A 100 18.28 20.17 14.36
CA CYS A 100 19.34 20.72 15.20
C CYS A 100 19.38 20.03 16.56
N LYS A 101 20.48 20.17 17.31
CA LYS A 101 20.55 19.73 18.70
C LYS A 101 19.89 20.74 19.63
N CYS A 102 19.19 20.24 20.65
CA CYS A 102 18.59 21.07 21.68
C CYS A 102 19.69 21.59 22.62
N PRO A 103 19.76 22.90 22.93
CA PRO A 103 20.78 23.44 23.84
C PRO A 103 20.59 22.98 25.29
N ALA A 104 19.35 22.63 25.70
CA ALA A 104 19.06 22.24 27.07
C ALA A 104 19.27 20.73 27.33
N CYS A 105 18.72 19.86 26.47
CA CYS A 105 18.76 18.40 26.68
C CYS A 105 19.69 17.63 25.73
N GLY A 106 20.30 18.29 24.74
CA GLY A 106 21.16 17.64 23.74
C GLY A 106 20.45 16.74 22.72
N GLN A 107 19.14 16.49 22.85
CA GLN A 107 18.37 15.68 21.90
C GLN A 107 18.12 16.42 20.59
N THR A 108 17.92 15.67 19.51
CA THR A 108 17.62 16.24 18.19
C THR A 108 16.20 16.83 18.18
N LYS A 109 16.07 18.07 17.72
CA LYS A 109 14.81 18.81 17.54
C LYS A 109 14.72 19.38 16.12
N ARG A 110 13.53 19.83 15.72
CA ARG A 110 13.35 20.60 14.47
C ARG A 110 13.83 22.04 14.66
N GLN A 111 14.37 22.64 13.60
CA GLN A 111 14.70 24.06 13.55
C GLN A 111 13.44 24.91 13.75
N HIS A 112 13.57 26.03 14.46
CA HIS A 112 12.48 26.97 14.80
C HIS A 112 11.32 26.38 15.62
N VAL A 113 11.46 25.16 16.14
CA VAL A 113 10.48 24.53 17.03
C VAL A 113 11.10 24.29 18.40
N VAL A 114 10.32 24.53 19.46
CA VAL A 114 10.71 24.22 20.84
C VAL A 114 10.91 22.71 20.97
N CYS A 115 11.91 22.28 21.75
CA CYS A 115 12.16 20.86 21.94
C CYS A 115 10.97 20.19 22.62
N PRO A 116 10.39 19.11 22.04
CA PRO A 116 9.22 18.44 22.62
C PRO A 116 9.54 17.86 24.00
N HIS A 117 10.73 17.31 24.19
CA HIS A 117 11.13 16.71 25.47
C HIS A 117 11.30 17.74 26.58
N CYS A 118 11.95 18.88 26.30
CA CYS A 118 12.06 19.97 27.27
C CYS A 118 10.68 20.54 27.60
N LEU A 119 9.84 20.74 26.59
CA LEU A 119 8.49 21.27 26.78
C LEU A 119 7.64 20.34 27.66
N SER A 120 7.69 19.02 27.45
CA SER A 120 6.96 18.08 28.30
C SER A 120 7.43 18.15 29.76
N LYS A 121 8.75 18.17 30.00
CA LYS A 121 9.28 18.28 31.37
C LYS A 121 8.84 19.58 32.07
N ILE A 122 8.89 20.71 31.36
CA ILE A 122 8.46 22.01 31.89
C ILE A 122 6.96 21.97 32.22
N LYS A 123 6.14 21.42 31.31
CA LYS A 123 4.69 21.26 31.55
C LYS A 123 4.40 20.41 32.79
N ASP A 124 5.13 19.30 32.96
CA ASP A 124 4.95 18.42 34.13
C ASP A 124 5.29 19.14 35.43
N ILE A 125 6.37 19.94 35.44
CA ILE A 125 6.77 20.76 36.59
C ILE A 125 5.68 21.78 36.90
N TRP A 126 5.24 22.57 35.91
CA TRP A 126 4.22 23.60 36.11
C TRP A 126 2.88 23.03 36.56
N THR A 127 2.51 21.84 36.08
CA THR A 127 1.27 21.16 36.48
C THR A 127 1.35 20.67 37.93
N LYS A 128 2.52 20.16 38.35
CA LYS A 128 2.75 19.76 39.75
C LYS A 128 2.72 20.96 40.70
N GLU A 129 3.30 22.08 40.28
CA GLU A 129 3.35 23.33 41.06
C GLU A 129 1.97 24.02 41.13
N ASN A 130 1.18 23.97 40.04
CA ASN A 130 -0.14 24.61 39.94
C ASN A 130 -1.28 23.58 39.90
N SER A 131 -1.38 22.73 40.92
CA SER A 131 -2.40 21.68 41.01
C SER A 131 -3.85 22.20 41.01
N SER A 132 -4.06 23.47 41.36
CA SER A 132 -5.37 24.14 41.40
C SER A 132 -5.84 24.70 40.05
N GLY A 133 -4.99 24.69 39.01
CA GLY A 133 -5.35 25.10 37.64
C GLY A 133 -5.73 26.58 37.46
N ARG A 134 -5.41 27.45 38.43
CA ARG A 134 -5.81 28.86 38.42
C ARG A 134 -4.61 29.77 38.22
N PHE A 135 -4.45 30.31 37.01
CA PHE A 135 -3.55 31.43 36.75
C PHE A 135 -4.27 32.71 37.18
N VAL A 136 -3.99 33.19 38.40
CA VAL A 136 -4.45 34.50 38.89
C VAL A 136 -3.33 35.52 38.68
#